data_AF-A0A6F9CDT6-F1
#
_entry.id   AF-A0A6F9CDT6-F1
#
_cell.length_a   1.000
_cell.length_b   1.000
_cell.length_c   1.000
_cell.angle_alpha   90.00
_cell.angle_beta   90.00
_cell.angle_gamma   90.00
#
_symmetry.space_group_name_H-M   'P 1'
#
loop_
_entity.id
_entity.type
_entity.pdbx_description
1 polymer ?
#
loop_
_entity_poly.entity_id
_entity_poly.type
_entity_poly.pdbx_seq_one_letter_code
_entity_poly.pdbx_strand_id
1 'polypeptide(L)'
;MDNCDGPLVSNLLQASFERSSQFSISNAPQFAKLNRRDGAGGWSPQVTDRQPWLQLDLRDRMEVTAIATQGRYGGSDWVSGYLLLFSDTGRAWKQYRQEDGVGRFVGNVNADGVVHHKLSHSIRSRFLRFVPLDWNPSGWVGLRVEVYGCAYKSYVADFDGRSSLLYRFNQKSMSTVKDVISLHFKSHQAEGVLLHGEGQRGDYITLELHRGRLALYLNLDDTRLRFSSGRVAVTLSSLLDDQHWHSVLIERFNKQVNLTVDTHTQHFRTKGEGDSLEVDYELSFGGIPLPGKPGTFLRKNFHGCIENLYYNGINIIDLAKRRKPQIYSVGNVTFSCSEPQLVSTTFLSSSSSFLSLPATPSASGGFTVRFQFRTWNPDGLLLSTRLALEPQRLELHISNSRLRLTHHMSAQQKEEVSTGHKVNDGLWHSASLSSRGLQVTMTLDNEPSSTIELGDHMEAGDSLYFGGCPSSSPSDSCCENSTLAFQGCMRLFSINSQPMDLNLVHQGRLGDYKELQFDTCGIHDRG
;
A
#
# COMPACT_ATOMS: atom_id res chain seq x y z
N MET A 1 -13.11 -31.09 -10.53
CA MET A 1 -12.53 -29.78 -10.18
C MET A 1 -12.25 -29.11 -11.50
N ASP A 2 -13.04 -28.11 -11.86
CA ASP A 2 -12.75 -27.31 -13.05
C ASP A 2 -11.41 -26.63 -12.82
N ASN A 3 -10.49 -26.83 -13.76
CA ASN A 3 -9.18 -26.20 -13.69
C ASN A 3 -9.38 -24.68 -13.75
N CYS A 4 -8.87 -23.92 -12.76
CA CYS A 4 -9.06 -22.46 -12.64
C CYS A 4 -8.22 -21.70 -13.68
N ASP A 5 -8.37 -22.05 -14.95
CA ASP A 5 -7.58 -21.56 -16.09
C ASP A 5 -8.49 -21.14 -17.25
N GLY A 6 -9.74 -20.77 -16.97
CA GLY A 6 -10.72 -20.35 -17.97
C GLY A 6 -10.48 -18.91 -18.45
N PRO A 7 -10.74 -18.58 -19.73
CA PRO A 7 -10.56 -17.22 -20.26
C PRO A 7 -11.58 -16.25 -19.64
N LEU A 8 -11.13 -15.08 -19.23
CA LEU A 8 -11.93 -14.08 -18.51
C LEU A 8 -12.26 -12.85 -19.36
N VAL A 9 -11.41 -12.47 -20.32
CA VAL A 9 -11.52 -11.23 -21.12
C VAL A 9 -12.42 -11.39 -22.34
N SER A 10 -12.41 -12.57 -22.95
CA SER A 10 -13.18 -12.89 -24.16
C SER A 10 -14.65 -12.43 -24.08
N ASN A 11 -15.29 -12.60 -22.92
CA ASN A 11 -16.71 -12.28 -22.69
C ASN A 11 -16.96 -10.91 -22.06
N LEU A 12 -15.93 -10.12 -21.76
CA LEU A 12 -16.12 -8.81 -21.14
C LEU A 12 -16.80 -7.82 -22.09
N LEU A 13 -17.67 -6.98 -21.51
CA LEU A 13 -18.34 -5.89 -22.22
C LEU A 13 -17.35 -4.75 -22.50
N GLN A 14 -17.65 -3.89 -23.48
CA GLN A 14 -16.80 -2.73 -23.81
C GLN A 14 -16.50 -1.84 -22.61
N ALA A 15 -17.47 -1.62 -21.72
CA ALA A 15 -17.30 -0.82 -20.52
C ALA A 15 -16.36 -1.44 -19.46
N SER A 16 -15.83 -2.65 -19.70
CA SER A 16 -14.80 -3.27 -18.85
C SER A 16 -13.39 -2.84 -19.24
N PHE A 17 -13.24 -2.11 -20.36
CA PHE A 17 -11.95 -1.74 -20.91
C PHE A 17 -11.70 -0.25 -20.68
N GLU A 18 -10.67 0.06 -19.92
CA GLU A 18 -10.19 1.41 -19.64
C GLU A 18 -8.78 1.60 -20.19
N ARG A 19 -8.36 2.86 -20.33
CA ARG A 19 -7.09 3.24 -20.96
C ARG A 19 -6.64 4.63 -20.53
N SER A 20 -5.33 4.86 -20.59
CA SER A 20 -4.74 6.20 -20.46
C SER A 20 -5.17 7.12 -21.60
N SER A 21 -5.02 6.65 -22.83
CA SER A 21 -5.38 7.34 -24.06
C SER A 21 -5.68 6.34 -25.19
N GLN A 22 -6.10 6.86 -26.34
CA GLN A 22 -6.29 6.06 -27.56
C GLN A 22 -5.91 6.90 -28.79
N PHE A 23 -5.18 6.29 -29.72
CA PHE A 23 -4.73 6.96 -30.95
C PHE A 23 -5.90 7.40 -31.82
N SER A 24 -6.91 6.56 -31.95
CA SER A 24 -8.13 6.82 -32.71
C SER A 24 -9.31 6.03 -32.14
N ILE A 25 -10.51 6.22 -32.69
CA ILE A 25 -11.70 5.43 -32.32
C ILE A 25 -11.50 3.95 -32.67
N SER A 26 -10.79 3.63 -33.75
CA SER A 26 -10.50 2.24 -34.14
C SER A 26 -9.40 1.57 -33.28
N ASN A 27 -8.67 2.33 -32.47
CA ASN A 27 -7.67 1.82 -31.50
C ASN A 27 -8.20 1.82 -30.06
N ALA A 28 -9.51 1.88 -29.89
CA ALA A 28 -10.16 1.89 -28.58
C ALA A 28 -9.88 0.59 -27.78
N PRO A 29 -9.92 0.64 -26.43
CA PRO A 29 -9.39 -0.43 -25.58
C PRO A 29 -10.18 -1.74 -25.67
N GLN A 30 -11.47 -1.72 -26.03
CA GLN A 30 -12.27 -2.93 -26.20
C GLN A 30 -11.83 -3.82 -27.37
N PHE A 31 -11.03 -3.29 -28.30
CA PHE A 31 -10.42 -4.08 -29.38
C PHE A 31 -9.18 -4.83 -28.92
N ALA A 32 -8.74 -4.65 -27.67
CA ALA A 32 -7.61 -5.35 -27.08
C ALA A 32 -7.95 -6.80 -26.65
N LYS A 33 -8.95 -7.46 -27.23
CA LYS A 33 -9.21 -8.87 -26.94
C LYS A 33 -8.26 -9.76 -27.74
N LEU A 34 -7.67 -10.76 -27.09
CA LEU A 34 -6.76 -11.71 -27.73
C LEU A 34 -7.38 -12.35 -28.98
N ASN A 35 -6.57 -12.53 -30.03
CA ASN A 35 -6.94 -13.13 -31.32
C ASN A 35 -8.06 -12.43 -32.10
N ARG A 36 -8.59 -11.29 -31.61
CA ARG A 36 -9.52 -10.46 -32.37
C ARG A 36 -8.78 -9.61 -33.38
N ARG A 37 -9.48 -9.29 -34.48
CA ARG A 37 -9.00 -8.42 -35.58
C ARG A 37 -9.90 -7.20 -35.76
N ASP A 38 -10.78 -6.96 -34.78
CA ASP A 38 -11.75 -5.88 -34.77
C ASP A 38 -11.05 -4.51 -34.70
N GLY A 39 -11.72 -3.47 -35.19
CA GLY A 39 -11.16 -2.11 -35.23
C GLY A 39 -9.89 -2.03 -36.08
N ALA A 40 -8.86 -1.36 -35.54
CA ALA A 40 -7.52 -1.31 -36.14
C ALA A 40 -6.62 -2.49 -35.69
N GLY A 41 -7.21 -3.56 -35.15
CA GLY A 41 -6.50 -4.80 -34.79
C GLY A 41 -5.97 -4.87 -33.35
N GLY A 42 -6.35 -3.93 -32.47
CA GLY A 42 -5.90 -3.89 -31.07
C GLY A 42 -5.99 -2.48 -30.46
N TRP A 43 -5.68 -2.36 -29.17
CA TRP A 43 -5.54 -1.05 -28.53
C TRP A 43 -4.17 -0.43 -28.79
N SER A 44 -4.16 0.87 -29.04
CA SER A 44 -2.94 1.69 -29.11
C SER A 44 -3.19 3.08 -28.50
N PRO A 45 -2.31 3.56 -27.62
CA PRO A 45 -2.39 4.90 -27.03
C PRO A 45 -1.99 5.99 -28.04
N GLN A 46 -2.24 7.25 -27.70
CA GLN A 46 -1.69 8.39 -28.44
C GLN A 46 -0.16 8.37 -28.39
N VAL A 47 0.49 8.87 -29.44
CA VAL A 47 1.97 8.96 -29.50
C VAL A 47 2.55 9.97 -28.50
N THR A 48 1.73 10.88 -28.00
CA THR A 48 2.06 11.88 -26.98
C THR A 48 1.87 11.38 -25.55
N ASP A 49 1.28 10.19 -25.37
CA ASP A 49 1.05 9.61 -24.05
C ASP A 49 2.37 9.09 -23.45
N ARG A 50 2.81 9.74 -22.36
CA ARG A 50 4.08 9.43 -21.71
C ARG A 50 4.00 8.26 -20.74
N GLN A 51 2.80 7.87 -20.30
CA GLN A 51 2.58 6.80 -19.33
C GLN A 51 1.41 5.92 -19.79
N PRO A 52 1.54 5.23 -20.94
CA PRO A 52 0.45 4.47 -21.50
C PRO A 52 0.06 3.31 -20.58
N TRP A 53 -1.24 3.01 -20.50
CA TRP A 53 -1.72 1.81 -19.83
C TRP A 53 -3.06 1.35 -20.40
N LEU A 54 -3.27 0.03 -20.37
CA LEU A 54 -4.53 -0.65 -20.69
C LEU A 54 -5.05 -1.31 -19.42
N GLN A 55 -6.32 -1.12 -19.10
CA GLN A 55 -6.94 -1.63 -17.88
C GLN A 55 -8.19 -2.46 -18.17
N LEU A 56 -8.37 -3.50 -17.37
CA LEU A 56 -9.50 -4.41 -17.41
C LEU A 56 -10.24 -4.38 -16.06
N ASP A 57 -11.57 -4.18 -16.10
CA ASP A 57 -12.51 -4.49 -15.03
C ASP A 57 -13.14 -5.86 -15.28
N LEU A 58 -12.73 -6.86 -14.49
CA LEU A 58 -13.23 -8.23 -14.55
C LEU A 58 -14.66 -8.38 -14.00
N ARG A 59 -15.31 -7.27 -13.61
CA ARG A 59 -16.66 -7.14 -13.02
C ARG A 59 -16.79 -7.64 -11.59
N ASP A 60 -16.25 -8.81 -11.33
CA ASP A 60 -16.18 -9.42 -10.00
C ASP A 60 -14.73 -9.68 -9.60
N ARG A 61 -14.51 -10.03 -8.34
CA ARG A 61 -13.20 -10.45 -7.86
C ARG A 61 -12.91 -11.86 -8.39
N MET A 62 -11.85 -11.99 -9.17
CA MET A 62 -11.45 -13.23 -9.82
C MET A 62 -10.13 -13.73 -9.23
N GLU A 63 -9.93 -15.03 -9.24
CA GLU A 63 -8.61 -15.63 -9.06
C GLU A 63 -7.96 -15.77 -10.43
N VAL A 64 -6.89 -15.02 -10.66
CA VAL A 64 -6.16 -14.93 -11.91
C VAL A 64 -4.91 -15.80 -11.82
N THR A 65 -4.77 -16.75 -12.72
CA THR A 65 -3.68 -17.74 -12.73
C THR A 65 -2.70 -17.55 -13.89
N ALA A 66 -3.14 -16.90 -14.98
CA ALA A 66 -2.27 -16.59 -16.11
C ALA A 66 -2.75 -15.36 -16.88
N ILE A 67 -1.85 -14.80 -17.68
CA ILE A 67 -2.12 -13.71 -18.62
C ILE A 67 -1.51 -14.03 -19.97
N ALA A 68 -2.08 -13.48 -21.04
CA ALA A 68 -1.50 -13.54 -22.36
C ALA A 68 -1.55 -12.18 -23.07
N THR A 69 -0.51 -11.88 -23.85
CA THR A 69 -0.42 -10.67 -24.67
C THR A 69 -0.14 -11.01 -26.13
N GLN A 70 -0.61 -10.15 -27.02
CA GLN A 70 -0.42 -10.21 -28.47
C GLN A 70 -0.33 -8.79 -29.01
N GLY A 71 0.47 -8.55 -30.05
CA GLY A 71 0.59 -7.22 -30.67
C GLY A 71 -0.66 -6.82 -31.45
N ARG A 72 -0.70 -5.60 -32.00
CA ARG A 72 -1.79 -5.13 -32.86
C ARG A 72 -1.76 -5.86 -34.20
N TYR A 73 -2.88 -6.45 -34.58
CA TYR A 73 -3.00 -7.20 -35.83
C TYR A 73 -2.70 -6.34 -37.07
N GLY A 74 -1.95 -6.92 -38.03
CA GLY A 74 -1.68 -6.31 -39.33
C GLY A 74 -0.77 -5.08 -39.30
N GLY A 75 0.08 -4.94 -38.27
CA GLY A 75 0.99 -3.81 -38.12
C GLY A 75 2.31 -4.15 -37.46
N SER A 76 3.10 -3.13 -37.16
CA SER A 76 4.37 -3.23 -36.44
C SER A 76 4.27 -2.83 -34.97
N ASP A 77 3.05 -2.68 -34.44
CA ASP A 77 2.82 -2.17 -33.08
C ASP A 77 2.65 -3.34 -32.10
N TRP A 78 3.63 -3.54 -31.23
CA TRP A 78 3.56 -4.54 -30.16
C TRP A 78 4.43 -4.15 -28.98
N VAL A 79 4.00 -4.56 -27.79
CA VAL A 79 4.72 -4.36 -26.53
C VAL A 79 5.68 -5.51 -26.31
N SER A 80 6.97 -5.23 -26.10
CA SER A 80 8.04 -6.21 -25.86
C SER A 80 8.39 -6.38 -24.38
N GLY A 81 7.90 -5.48 -23.51
CA GLY A 81 7.90 -5.70 -22.07
C GLY A 81 6.95 -4.77 -21.33
N TYR A 82 6.40 -5.23 -20.21
CA TYR A 82 5.36 -4.53 -19.47
C TYR A 82 5.37 -4.86 -17.97
N LEU A 83 4.72 -4.01 -17.18
CA LEU A 83 4.33 -4.31 -15.80
C LEU A 83 2.87 -4.76 -15.77
N LEU A 84 2.57 -5.69 -14.86
CA LEU A 84 1.21 -6.05 -14.49
C LEU A 84 0.90 -5.44 -13.12
N LEU A 85 -0.13 -4.60 -13.07
CA LEU A 85 -0.67 -4.07 -11.82
C LEU A 85 -2.06 -4.66 -11.56
N PHE A 86 -2.43 -4.79 -10.29
CA PHE A 86 -3.75 -5.27 -9.88
C PHE A 86 -4.33 -4.45 -8.74
N SER A 87 -5.67 -4.41 -8.67
CA SER A 87 -6.41 -3.68 -7.64
C SER A 87 -7.84 -4.22 -7.49
N ASP A 88 -8.36 -4.24 -6.26
CA ASP A 88 -9.78 -4.56 -6.03
C ASP A 88 -10.72 -3.38 -6.37
N THR A 89 -10.17 -2.16 -6.44
CA THR A 89 -10.95 -0.90 -6.39
C THR A 89 -10.79 -0.05 -7.65
N GLY A 90 -9.84 -0.42 -8.52
CA GLY A 90 -9.35 0.42 -9.61
C GLY A 90 -8.42 1.54 -9.14
N ARG A 91 -8.12 1.58 -7.84
CA ARG A 91 -7.17 2.48 -7.18
C ARG A 91 -6.16 1.73 -6.30
N ALA A 92 -5.16 2.39 -5.76
CA ALA A 92 -4.14 1.80 -4.89
C ALA A 92 -3.56 0.50 -5.50
N TRP A 93 -2.91 0.64 -6.66
CA TRP A 93 -2.43 -0.46 -7.47
C TRP A 93 -1.23 -1.15 -6.82
N LYS A 94 -1.25 -2.49 -6.82
CA LYS A 94 -0.09 -3.32 -6.48
C LYS A 94 0.55 -3.84 -7.75
N GLN A 95 1.88 -3.77 -7.81
CA GLN A 95 2.63 -4.39 -8.89
C GLN A 95 2.75 -5.89 -8.62
N TYR A 96 2.42 -6.72 -9.60
CA TYR A 96 2.73 -8.13 -9.56
C TYR A 96 4.23 -8.35 -9.76
N ARG A 97 4.85 -9.15 -8.90
CA ARG A 97 6.25 -9.52 -9.00
C ARG A 97 6.40 -11.04 -9.03
N GLN A 98 7.18 -11.51 -9.99
CA GLN A 98 7.59 -12.91 -10.10
C GLN A 98 8.65 -13.22 -9.03
N GLU A 99 8.97 -14.51 -8.83
CA GLU A 99 9.93 -14.97 -7.80
C GLU A 99 11.34 -14.37 -7.98
N ASP A 100 11.70 -13.97 -9.20
CA ASP A 100 12.95 -13.29 -9.54
C ASP A 100 13.04 -11.83 -9.03
N GLY A 101 11.93 -11.28 -8.52
CA GLY A 101 11.84 -9.91 -8.03
C GLY A 101 11.88 -8.82 -9.11
N VAL A 102 12.07 -9.17 -10.39
CA VAL A 102 12.28 -8.22 -11.50
C VAL A 102 10.98 -7.47 -11.84
N GLY A 103 9.81 -8.05 -11.51
CA GLY A 103 8.51 -7.37 -11.59
C GLY A 103 8.07 -6.97 -13.00
N ARG A 104 8.82 -7.39 -14.02
CA ARG A 104 8.63 -7.09 -15.44
C ARG A 104 8.31 -8.37 -16.18
N PHE A 105 7.33 -8.32 -17.08
CA PHE A 105 7.02 -9.39 -18.00
C PHE A 105 7.66 -9.14 -19.36
N VAL A 106 8.21 -10.20 -19.95
CA VAL A 106 8.64 -10.20 -21.35
C VAL A 106 7.39 -10.27 -22.23
N GLY A 107 7.24 -9.33 -23.14
CA GLY A 107 6.12 -9.24 -24.06
C GLY A 107 6.38 -9.91 -25.39
N ASN A 108 5.77 -9.36 -26.43
CA ASN A 108 5.75 -9.89 -27.79
C ASN A 108 7.00 -9.49 -28.60
N VAL A 109 7.31 -10.32 -29.59
CA VAL A 109 8.37 -10.07 -30.58
C VAL A 109 7.82 -9.74 -31.98
N ASN A 110 6.50 -9.83 -32.16
CA ASN A 110 5.78 -9.51 -33.39
C ASN A 110 4.29 -9.25 -33.08
N ALA A 111 3.51 -8.94 -34.12
CA ALA A 111 2.08 -8.62 -34.02
C ALA A 111 1.15 -9.83 -33.74
N ASP A 112 1.52 -11.03 -34.17
CA ASP A 112 0.60 -12.17 -34.26
C ASP A 112 0.84 -13.27 -33.22
N GLY A 113 2.06 -13.42 -32.72
CA GLY A 113 2.43 -14.41 -31.72
C GLY A 113 1.82 -14.08 -30.36
N VAL A 114 1.18 -15.07 -29.74
CA VAL A 114 0.68 -14.98 -28.37
C VAL A 114 1.80 -15.34 -27.40
N VAL A 115 2.06 -14.45 -26.45
CA VAL A 115 2.96 -14.70 -25.33
C VAL A 115 2.11 -14.95 -24.11
N HIS A 116 2.29 -16.12 -23.49
CA HIS A 116 1.50 -16.58 -22.35
C HIS A 116 2.40 -16.72 -21.12
N HIS A 117 1.95 -16.16 -19.99
CA HIS A 117 2.64 -16.24 -18.71
C HIS A 117 1.72 -16.84 -17.66
N LYS A 118 2.12 -18.00 -17.12
CA LYS A 118 1.51 -18.55 -15.91
C LYS A 118 2.10 -17.82 -14.71
N LEU A 119 1.23 -17.33 -13.83
CA LEU A 119 1.65 -16.63 -12.63
C LEU A 119 2.18 -17.64 -11.60
N SER A 120 3.32 -17.34 -10.99
CA SER A 120 3.90 -18.15 -9.90
C SER A 120 2.99 -18.20 -8.68
N HIS A 121 2.30 -17.09 -8.38
CA HIS A 121 1.23 -17.00 -7.40
C HIS A 121 -0.01 -16.38 -8.04
N SER A 122 -1.18 -16.90 -7.71
CA SER A 122 -2.45 -16.40 -8.24
C SER A 122 -2.78 -15.03 -7.66
N ILE A 123 -3.31 -14.13 -8.48
CA ILE A 123 -3.79 -12.82 -8.04
C ILE A 123 -5.30 -12.90 -7.76
N ARG A 124 -5.75 -12.45 -6.60
CA ARG A 124 -7.19 -12.32 -6.30
C ARG A 124 -7.61 -10.87 -6.41
N SER A 125 -8.18 -10.50 -7.55
CA SER A 125 -8.45 -9.10 -7.86
C SER A 125 -9.58 -8.91 -8.86
N ARG A 126 -10.12 -7.69 -8.91
CA ARG A 126 -11.15 -7.27 -9.88
C ARG A 126 -10.55 -6.53 -11.06
N PHE A 127 -9.55 -5.69 -10.82
CA PHE A 127 -8.95 -4.86 -11.85
C PHE A 127 -7.52 -5.30 -12.14
N LEU A 128 -7.18 -5.32 -13.43
CA LEU A 128 -5.82 -5.55 -13.93
C LEU A 128 -5.41 -4.40 -14.83
N ARG A 129 -4.16 -3.96 -14.76
CA ARG A 129 -3.61 -2.91 -15.61
C ARG A 129 -2.27 -3.37 -16.18
N PHE A 130 -2.19 -3.33 -17.51
CA PHE A 130 -0.98 -3.58 -18.29
C PHE A 130 -0.32 -2.24 -18.58
N VAL A 131 0.90 -2.05 -18.09
CA VAL A 131 1.68 -0.82 -18.30
C VAL A 131 2.86 -1.16 -19.21
N PRO A 132 2.79 -0.81 -20.51
CA PRO A 132 3.91 -0.98 -21.43
C PRO A 132 5.16 -0.26 -20.92
N LEU A 133 6.29 -0.95 -20.96
CA LEU A 133 7.61 -0.39 -20.66
C LEU A 133 8.44 -0.25 -21.93
N ASP A 134 8.40 -1.27 -22.79
CA ASP A 134 9.11 -1.30 -24.06
C ASP A 134 8.22 -1.85 -25.17
N TRP A 135 8.50 -1.43 -26.39
CA TRP A 135 7.76 -1.81 -27.60
C TRP A 135 8.71 -1.93 -28.79
N ASN A 136 8.17 -2.37 -29.93
CA ASN A 136 8.92 -2.44 -31.17
C ASN A 136 9.56 -1.09 -31.54
N PRO A 137 10.90 -1.00 -31.72
CA PRO A 137 11.55 0.24 -32.13
C PRO A 137 11.07 0.79 -33.49
N SER A 138 10.57 -0.08 -34.38
CA SER A 138 10.03 0.30 -35.69
C SER A 138 8.50 0.46 -35.71
N GLY A 139 7.87 0.49 -34.55
CA GLY A 139 6.42 0.67 -34.40
C GLY A 139 6.08 1.41 -33.12
N TRP A 140 4.88 1.15 -32.60
CA TRP A 140 4.39 1.75 -31.37
C TRP A 140 3.80 0.72 -30.41
N VAL A 141 3.16 1.19 -29.34
CA VAL A 141 2.42 0.35 -28.40
C VAL A 141 1.17 -0.22 -29.09
N GLY A 142 1.09 -1.54 -29.12
CA GLY A 142 -0.08 -2.29 -29.57
C GLY A 142 -0.34 -3.48 -28.67
N LEU A 143 -1.56 -3.60 -28.13
CA LEU A 143 -1.94 -4.71 -27.25
C LEU A 143 -3.28 -5.35 -27.62
N ARG A 144 -3.27 -6.67 -27.54
CA ARG A 144 -4.41 -7.56 -27.33
C ARG A 144 -4.06 -8.48 -26.18
N VAL A 145 -5.02 -8.77 -25.30
CA VAL A 145 -4.81 -9.46 -24.04
C VAL A 145 -5.88 -10.50 -23.76
N GLU A 146 -5.52 -11.53 -23.01
CA GLU A 146 -6.42 -12.47 -22.34
C GLU A 146 -5.92 -12.66 -20.91
N VAL A 147 -6.85 -12.96 -20.01
CA VAL A 147 -6.58 -13.25 -18.60
C VAL A 147 -7.26 -14.58 -18.31
N TYR A 148 -6.56 -15.47 -17.63
CA TYR A 148 -7.07 -16.80 -17.30
C TYR A 148 -7.26 -16.94 -15.80
N GLY A 149 -8.32 -17.63 -15.41
CA GLY A 149 -8.68 -17.77 -14.00
C GLY A 149 -10.09 -18.31 -13.79
N CYS A 150 -10.63 -18.03 -12.61
CA CYS A 150 -11.99 -18.40 -12.23
C CYS A 150 -12.60 -17.40 -11.22
N ALA A 151 -13.91 -17.50 -11.00
CA ALA A 151 -14.60 -16.64 -10.04
C ALA A 151 -14.16 -16.94 -8.61
N TYR A 152 -13.81 -15.90 -7.85
CA TYR A 152 -13.39 -16.04 -6.46
C TYR A 152 -14.47 -15.50 -5.52
N LYS A 153 -14.91 -16.34 -4.57
CA LYS A 153 -15.87 -15.96 -3.53
C LYS A 153 -15.21 -16.06 -2.17
N SER A 154 -15.34 -15.01 -1.36
CA SER A 154 -14.82 -14.98 0.00
C SER A 154 -15.87 -14.51 1.00
N TYR A 155 -15.65 -14.87 2.26
CA TYR A 155 -16.38 -14.33 3.39
C TYR A 155 -15.57 -13.19 3.98
N VAL A 156 -16.11 -11.97 3.94
CA VAL A 156 -15.41 -10.75 4.36
C VAL A 156 -16.10 -10.14 5.57
N ALA A 157 -15.31 -9.63 6.51
CA ALA A 157 -15.73 -8.80 7.61
C ALA A 157 -14.84 -7.56 7.70
N ASP A 158 -15.44 -6.41 7.96
CA ASP A 158 -14.78 -5.12 8.11
C ASP A 158 -14.86 -4.67 9.57
N PHE A 159 -13.72 -4.21 10.06
CA PHE A 159 -13.49 -3.79 11.44
C PHE A 159 -13.06 -2.33 11.45
N ASP A 160 -13.74 -1.51 12.24
CA ASP A 160 -13.57 -0.04 12.28
C ASP A 160 -12.59 0.42 13.39
N GLY A 161 -11.85 -0.52 13.99
CA GLY A 161 -11.06 -0.29 15.19
C GLY A 161 -11.87 -0.18 16.48
N ARG A 162 -13.21 -0.31 16.44
CA ARG A 162 -14.11 -0.34 17.60
C ARG A 162 -15.01 -1.58 17.62
N SER A 163 -14.97 -2.39 16.58
CA SER A 163 -15.72 -3.64 16.46
C SER A 163 -14.83 -4.87 16.62
N SER A 164 -15.42 -5.98 17.04
CA SER A 164 -14.74 -7.27 17.16
C SER A 164 -15.74 -8.44 17.09
N LEU A 165 -15.22 -9.64 16.81
CA LEU A 165 -15.97 -10.88 16.85
C LEU A 165 -15.46 -11.77 18.00
N LEU A 166 -16.38 -12.29 18.82
CA LEU A 166 -16.08 -13.14 19.97
C LEU A 166 -16.64 -14.54 19.75
N TYR A 167 -15.77 -15.49 19.47
CA TYR A 167 -16.11 -16.89 19.26
C TYR A 167 -16.02 -17.67 20.56
N ARG A 168 -17.17 -18.10 21.09
CA ARG A 168 -17.28 -18.81 22.37
C ARG A 168 -17.27 -20.32 22.15
N PHE A 169 -16.45 -21.02 22.93
CA PHE A 169 -16.41 -22.47 22.92
C PHE A 169 -17.65 -23.06 23.64
N ASN A 170 -18.07 -24.24 23.22
CA ASN A 170 -19.17 -24.97 23.88
C ASN A 170 -18.79 -25.46 25.29
N GLN A 171 -17.49 -25.67 25.52
CA GLN A 171 -16.94 -26.09 26.81
C GLN A 171 -16.39 -24.85 27.54
N LYS A 172 -16.37 -24.90 28.88
CA LYS A 172 -15.87 -23.80 29.72
C LYS A 172 -14.39 -23.49 29.49
N SER A 173 -13.63 -24.47 29.01
CA SER A 173 -12.23 -24.36 28.61
C SER A 173 -12.02 -25.17 27.34
N MET A 174 -11.07 -24.74 26.51
CA MET A 174 -10.67 -25.45 25.30
C MET A 174 -9.17 -25.73 25.38
N SER A 175 -8.79 -27.01 25.32
CA SER A 175 -7.40 -27.46 25.28
C SER A 175 -7.13 -28.16 23.95
N THR A 176 -6.21 -27.61 23.16
CA THR A 176 -5.81 -28.15 21.86
C THR A 176 -4.37 -28.61 21.88
N VAL A 177 -4.06 -29.67 21.14
CA VAL A 177 -2.67 -30.06 20.78
C VAL A 177 -2.34 -29.71 19.33
N LYS A 178 -3.35 -29.41 18.52
CA LYS A 178 -3.21 -29.01 17.12
C LYS A 178 -4.14 -27.84 16.84
N ASP A 179 -3.62 -26.80 16.21
CA ASP A 179 -4.39 -25.66 15.73
C ASP A 179 -4.03 -25.33 14.29
N VAL A 180 -5.04 -25.01 13.48
CA VAL A 180 -4.88 -24.45 12.15
C VAL A 180 -5.75 -23.20 12.07
N ILE A 181 -5.10 -22.04 11.94
CA ILE A 181 -5.74 -20.73 11.86
C ILE A 181 -5.33 -20.10 10.54
N SER A 182 -6.29 -19.77 9.70
CA SER A 182 -6.02 -19.09 8.43
C SER A 182 -6.91 -17.89 8.26
N LEU A 183 -6.36 -16.79 7.78
CA LEU A 183 -7.11 -15.58 7.44
C LEU A 183 -6.37 -14.81 6.36
N HIS A 184 -7.07 -13.92 5.67
CA HIS A 184 -6.42 -12.86 4.92
C HIS A 184 -6.84 -11.53 5.53
N PHE A 185 -5.95 -10.57 5.59
CA PHE A 185 -6.27 -9.24 6.11
C PHE A 185 -5.78 -8.14 5.17
N LYS A 186 -6.42 -6.97 5.28
CA LYS A 186 -6.07 -5.75 4.57
C LYS A 186 -6.22 -4.57 5.53
N SER A 187 -5.19 -3.75 5.67
CA SER A 187 -5.14 -2.64 6.64
C SER A 187 -4.34 -1.45 6.10
N HIS A 188 -4.68 -0.25 6.56
CA HIS A 188 -3.90 0.98 6.38
C HIS A 188 -3.25 1.44 7.69
N GLN A 189 -3.56 0.74 8.79
CA GLN A 189 -2.98 0.96 10.10
C GLN A 189 -1.85 -0.02 10.31
N ALA A 190 -0.70 0.50 10.75
CA ALA A 190 0.48 -0.29 11.10
C ALA A 190 0.35 -1.03 12.44
N GLU A 191 -0.74 -0.80 13.18
CA GLU A 191 -1.02 -1.36 14.50
C GLU A 191 -2.44 -1.95 14.52
N GLY A 192 -2.61 -3.14 15.11
CA GLY A 192 -3.95 -3.71 15.31
C GLY A 192 -3.97 -5.19 15.66
N VAL A 193 -4.74 -5.58 16.68
CA VAL A 193 -4.91 -6.99 17.06
C VAL A 193 -5.87 -7.73 16.12
N LEU A 194 -5.37 -8.75 15.43
CA LEU A 194 -6.15 -9.60 14.51
C LEU A 194 -6.85 -10.74 15.24
N LEU A 195 -6.14 -11.42 16.15
CA LEU A 195 -6.64 -12.56 16.94
C LEU A 195 -6.07 -12.49 18.35
N HIS A 196 -6.87 -12.83 19.35
CA HIS A 196 -6.43 -13.03 20.72
C HIS A 196 -7.22 -14.13 21.44
N GLY A 197 -6.53 -14.89 22.27
CA GLY A 197 -7.10 -15.83 23.22
C GLY A 197 -6.17 -15.98 24.42
N GLU A 198 -6.75 -16.05 25.62
CA GLU A 198 -6.01 -16.23 26.87
C GLU A 198 -6.78 -17.21 27.77
N GLY A 199 -6.07 -18.15 28.39
CA GLY A 199 -6.61 -19.10 29.36
C GLY A 199 -6.32 -18.68 30.80
N GLN A 200 -7.06 -19.24 31.76
CA GLN A 200 -6.88 -18.93 33.18
C GLN A 200 -5.51 -19.34 33.73
N ARG A 201 -4.84 -20.30 33.07
CA ARG A 201 -3.46 -20.71 33.39
C ARG A 201 -2.40 -19.83 32.73
N GLY A 202 -2.78 -18.74 32.08
CA GLY A 202 -1.86 -17.78 31.44
C GLY A 202 -1.29 -18.26 30.11
N ASP A 203 -1.80 -19.37 29.57
CA ASP A 203 -1.64 -19.72 28.17
C ASP A 203 -2.32 -18.65 27.31
N TYR A 204 -1.68 -18.25 26.22
CA TYR A 204 -2.28 -17.28 25.33
C TYR A 204 -1.74 -17.41 23.91
N ILE A 205 -2.57 -16.96 22.97
CA ILE A 205 -2.19 -16.74 21.58
C ILE A 205 -2.64 -15.32 21.20
N THR A 206 -1.77 -14.55 20.57
CA THR A 206 -2.09 -13.21 20.07
C THR A 206 -1.38 -12.99 18.76
N LEU A 207 -2.16 -12.64 17.74
CA LEU A 207 -1.67 -12.22 16.43
C LEU A 207 -2.02 -10.74 16.25
N GLU A 208 -1.02 -9.91 15.99
CA GLU A 208 -1.22 -8.48 15.79
C GLU A 208 -0.32 -7.91 14.69
N LEU A 209 -0.79 -6.84 14.05
CA LEU A 209 0.06 -5.91 13.35
C LEU A 209 0.74 -5.02 14.38
N HIS A 210 2.07 -4.94 14.31
CA HIS A 210 2.88 -4.06 15.14
C HIS A 210 3.98 -3.45 14.26
N ARG A 211 3.95 -2.13 14.10
CA ARG A 211 4.82 -1.35 13.20
C ARG A 211 4.86 -1.94 11.78
N GLY A 212 3.68 -2.26 11.23
CA GLY A 212 3.53 -2.76 9.86
C GLY A 212 4.08 -4.17 9.65
N ARG A 213 4.47 -4.88 10.71
CA ARG A 213 4.90 -6.28 10.71
C ARG A 213 3.88 -7.16 11.40
N LEU A 214 3.80 -8.43 11.02
CA LEU A 214 2.97 -9.39 11.72
C LEU A 214 3.75 -9.96 12.90
N ALA A 215 3.15 -9.90 14.10
CA ALA A 215 3.74 -10.41 15.33
C ALA A 215 2.83 -11.48 15.95
N LEU A 216 3.38 -12.68 16.13
CA LEU A 216 2.72 -13.79 16.83
C LEU A 216 3.34 -13.95 18.23
N TYR A 217 2.51 -13.82 19.25
CA TYR A 217 2.84 -14.16 20.62
C TYR A 217 2.09 -15.44 21.00
N LEU A 218 2.82 -16.45 21.47
CA LEU A 218 2.26 -17.74 21.86
C LEU A 218 2.97 -18.27 23.10
N ASN A 219 2.18 -18.63 24.12
CA ASN A 219 2.66 -19.20 25.37
C ASN A 219 1.93 -20.51 25.67
N LEU A 220 2.70 -21.57 25.96
CA LEU A 220 2.20 -22.90 26.36
C LEU A 220 2.79 -23.27 27.74
N ASP A 221 2.22 -22.71 28.81
CA ASP A 221 2.57 -22.94 30.20
C ASP A 221 4.02 -22.54 30.59
N ASP A 222 4.56 -21.45 30.03
CA ASP A 222 5.81 -20.86 30.52
C ASP A 222 5.57 -20.01 31.78
N THR A 223 5.74 -20.65 32.94
CA THR A 223 5.63 -20.00 34.26
C THR A 223 6.63 -18.85 34.48
N ARG A 224 7.72 -18.76 33.69
CA ARG A 224 8.72 -17.68 33.79
C ARG A 224 8.24 -16.37 33.13
N LEU A 225 7.31 -16.47 32.18
CA LEU A 225 6.68 -15.31 31.53
C LEU A 225 5.54 -14.71 32.37
N ARG A 226 5.08 -15.39 33.42
CA ARG A 226 4.15 -14.79 34.40
C ARG A 226 4.80 -13.65 35.21
N PHE A 227 6.13 -13.60 35.30
CA PHE A 227 6.89 -12.65 36.13
C PHE A 227 7.96 -11.85 35.38
N SER A 228 8.13 -12.05 34.07
CA SER A 228 9.09 -11.30 33.24
C SER A 228 8.37 -10.41 32.23
N SER A 229 8.84 -9.17 32.10
CA SER A 229 8.32 -8.12 31.21
C SER A 229 8.45 -8.44 29.70
N GLY A 230 9.04 -9.57 29.32
CA GLY A 230 9.41 -9.87 27.93
C GLY A 230 8.53 -10.92 27.26
N ARG A 231 7.30 -10.57 26.85
CA ARG A 231 6.58 -11.40 25.85
C ARG A 231 7.40 -11.38 24.55
N VAL A 232 8.02 -12.51 24.19
CA VAL A 232 8.81 -12.61 22.95
C VAL A 232 7.87 -12.92 21.79
N ALA A 233 7.81 -12.00 20.82
CA ALA A 233 7.06 -12.20 19.59
C ALA A 233 7.93 -12.91 18.55
N VAL A 234 7.30 -13.73 17.73
CA VAL A 234 7.84 -14.14 16.44
C VAL A 234 7.28 -13.17 15.39
N THR A 235 8.16 -12.37 14.79
CA THR A 235 7.77 -11.37 13.78
C THR A 235 8.11 -11.83 12.38
N LEU A 236 7.18 -11.67 11.44
CA LEU A 236 7.36 -12.07 10.04
C LEU A 236 6.75 -11.03 9.09
N SER A 237 7.49 -10.73 8.01
CA SER A 237 7.15 -9.76 6.95
C SER A 237 6.95 -8.33 7.44
N SER A 238 7.12 -7.35 6.55
CA SER A 238 6.88 -5.93 6.84
C SER A 238 6.04 -5.24 5.76
N LEU A 239 5.68 -3.97 6.01
CA LEU A 239 4.82 -3.17 5.11
C LEU A 239 3.43 -3.77 4.87
N LEU A 240 2.88 -4.46 5.87
CA LEU A 240 1.58 -5.11 5.81
C LEU A 240 0.39 -4.14 5.99
N ASP A 241 0.69 -2.83 6.06
CA ASP A 241 -0.25 -1.71 6.09
C ASP A 241 -0.41 -1.05 4.69
N ASP A 242 -0.08 -1.80 3.63
CA ASP A 242 -0.07 -1.34 2.23
C ASP A 242 -1.46 -1.22 1.59
N GLN A 243 -2.54 -1.52 2.32
CA GLN A 243 -3.91 -1.59 1.81
C GLN A 243 -4.14 -2.68 0.75
N HIS A 244 -3.33 -3.73 0.75
CA HIS A 244 -3.54 -4.94 -0.02
C HIS A 244 -3.86 -6.14 0.88
N TRP A 245 -4.38 -7.20 0.27
CA TRP A 245 -4.64 -8.44 0.97
C TRP A 245 -3.34 -9.20 1.23
N HIS A 246 -3.15 -9.59 2.47
CA HIS A 246 -2.08 -10.47 2.93
C HIS A 246 -2.66 -11.76 3.49
N SER A 247 -2.11 -12.91 3.12
CA SER A 247 -2.55 -14.21 3.64
C SER A 247 -1.74 -14.59 4.87
N VAL A 248 -2.40 -15.11 5.90
CA VAL A 248 -1.78 -15.64 7.13
C VAL A 248 -2.25 -17.06 7.36
N LEU A 249 -1.31 -17.97 7.60
CA LEU A 249 -1.56 -19.34 8.02
C LEU A 249 -0.70 -19.67 9.24
N ILE A 250 -1.35 -20.10 10.31
CA ILE A 250 -0.71 -20.62 11.52
C ILE A 250 -1.07 -22.10 11.62
N GLU A 251 -0.05 -22.96 11.60
CA GLU A 251 -0.20 -24.38 11.87
C GLU A 251 0.62 -24.73 13.10
N ARG A 252 -0.05 -25.17 14.17
CA ARG A 252 0.59 -25.64 15.39
C ARG A 252 0.33 -27.12 15.58
N PHE A 253 1.38 -27.87 15.93
CA PHE A 253 1.29 -29.22 16.44
C PHE A 253 2.22 -29.38 17.66
N ASN A 254 1.63 -29.61 18.82
CA ASN A 254 2.30 -29.52 20.12
C ASN A 254 3.02 -28.16 20.25
N LYS A 255 4.33 -28.18 20.50
CA LYS A 255 5.18 -26.97 20.56
C LYS A 255 5.66 -26.47 19.18
N GLN A 256 5.46 -27.22 18.11
CA GLN A 256 5.95 -26.85 16.78
C GLN A 256 4.93 -25.93 16.10
N VAL A 257 5.40 -24.82 15.54
CA VAL A 257 4.56 -23.82 14.88
C VAL A 257 5.16 -23.45 13.53
N ASN A 258 4.33 -23.47 12.50
CA ASN A 258 4.59 -22.88 11.20
C ASN A 258 3.74 -21.61 11.08
N LEU A 259 4.40 -20.46 10.98
CA LEU A 259 3.76 -19.18 10.68
C LEU A 259 4.08 -18.81 9.23
N THR A 260 3.07 -18.73 8.38
CA THR A 260 3.20 -18.32 6.98
C THR A 260 2.51 -16.97 6.78
N VAL A 261 3.22 -16.02 6.19
CA VAL A 261 2.68 -14.74 5.73
C VAL A 261 3.00 -14.59 4.25
N ASP A 262 1.96 -14.48 3.44
CA ASP A 262 2.03 -14.56 1.98
C ASP A 262 2.82 -15.81 1.53
N THR A 263 4.02 -15.63 0.99
CA THR A 263 4.91 -16.70 0.54
C THR A 263 6.01 -17.04 1.55
N HIS A 264 6.14 -16.29 2.64
CA HIS A 264 7.22 -16.46 3.61
C HIS A 264 6.76 -17.32 4.78
N THR A 265 7.50 -18.39 5.09
CA THR A 265 7.20 -19.29 6.19
C THR A 265 8.32 -19.26 7.23
N GLN A 266 7.95 -19.14 8.50
CA GLN A 266 8.83 -19.26 9.64
C GLN A 266 8.43 -20.45 10.51
N HIS A 267 9.39 -21.35 10.73
CA HIS A 267 9.23 -22.50 11.61
C HIS A 267 9.89 -22.22 12.95
N PHE A 268 9.16 -22.43 14.05
CA PHE A 268 9.72 -22.28 15.39
C PHE A 268 9.08 -23.25 16.39
N ARG A 269 9.74 -23.37 17.54
CA ARG A 269 9.24 -24.13 18.69
C ARG A 269 8.91 -23.18 19.83
N THR A 270 7.72 -23.30 20.40
CA THR A 270 7.31 -22.49 21.56
C THR A 270 8.17 -22.81 22.78
N LYS A 271 8.33 -21.78 23.63
CA LYS A 271 8.91 -21.92 24.97
C LYS A 271 7.79 -22.25 25.95
N GLY A 272 8.08 -23.08 26.95
CA GLY A 272 7.09 -23.59 27.91
C GLY A 272 7.18 -25.11 28.09
N GLU A 273 6.67 -25.60 29.21
CA GLU A 273 6.67 -27.03 29.54
C GLU A 273 5.49 -27.77 28.91
N GLY A 274 4.36 -27.09 28.65
CA GLY A 274 3.14 -27.67 28.10
C GLY A 274 3.14 -27.88 26.58
N ASP A 275 2.43 -28.90 26.10
CA ASP A 275 2.22 -29.18 24.66
C ASP A 275 0.84 -28.72 24.17
N SER A 276 -0.08 -28.41 25.09
CA SER A 276 -1.43 -27.95 24.79
C SER A 276 -1.55 -26.44 24.92
N LEU A 277 -2.38 -25.83 24.09
CA LEU A 277 -2.84 -24.45 24.24
C LEU A 277 -4.19 -24.47 24.95
N GLU A 278 -4.25 -23.93 26.17
CA GLU A 278 -5.49 -23.78 26.93
C GLU A 278 -6.04 -22.33 26.80
N VAL A 279 -7.25 -22.18 26.26
CA VAL A 279 -7.93 -20.88 26.12
C VAL A 279 -9.31 -20.92 26.75
N ASP A 280 -9.65 -19.92 27.56
CA ASP A 280 -10.88 -19.86 28.36
C ASP A 280 -11.61 -18.52 28.15
N TYR A 281 -12.89 -18.44 27.80
CA TYR A 281 -13.79 -19.41 27.14
C TYR A 281 -14.13 -18.94 25.71
N GLU A 282 -13.39 -17.95 25.19
CA GLU A 282 -13.63 -17.31 23.91
C GLU A 282 -12.33 -16.87 23.21
N LEU A 283 -12.38 -16.84 21.88
CA LEU A 283 -11.38 -16.19 21.03
C LEU A 283 -11.95 -14.88 20.50
N SER A 284 -11.15 -13.83 20.52
CA SER A 284 -11.51 -12.54 19.93
C SER A 284 -10.78 -12.30 18.61
N PHE A 285 -11.50 -11.75 17.65
CA PHE A 285 -10.97 -11.35 16.34
C PHE A 285 -11.25 -9.87 16.10
N GLY A 286 -10.24 -9.15 15.61
CA GLY A 286 -10.30 -7.71 15.32
C GLY A 286 -10.11 -6.79 16.53
N GLY A 287 -10.01 -7.32 17.75
CA GLY A 287 -9.76 -6.53 18.96
C GLY A 287 -9.83 -7.33 20.26
N ILE A 288 -9.37 -6.74 21.37
CA ILE A 288 -9.40 -7.34 22.72
C ILE A 288 -10.33 -6.51 23.62
N PRO A 289 -11.63 -6.85 23.73
CA PRO A 289 -12.56 -6.05 24.53
C PRO A 289 -12.25 -6.17 26.03
N LEU A 290 -12.44 -5.07 26.76
CA LEU A 290 -12.32 -5.06 28.20
C LEU A 290 -13.53 -5.74 28.86
N PRO A 291 -13.32 -6.61 29.86
CA PRO A 291 -14.41 -7.26 30.58
C PRO A 291 -15.39 -6.24 31.17
N GLY A 292 -16.68 -6.45 30.94
CA GLY A 292 -17.76 -5.65 31.53
C GLY A 292 -17.94 -4.24 30.93
N LYS A 293 -17.14 -3.83 29.94
CA LYS A 293 -17.26 -2.53 29.27
C LYS A 293 -17.32 -2.70 27.74
N PRO A 294 -18.53 -2.83 27.17
CA PRO A 294 -18.71 -2.97 25.72
C PRO A 294 -18.03 -1.83 24.96
N GLY A 295 -17.27 -2.18 23.91
CA GLY A 295 -16.62 -1.20 23.02
C GLY A 295 -15.38 -0.50 23.58
N THR A 296 -14.85 -0.91 24.74
CA THR A 296 -13.55 -0.46 25.26
C THR A 296 -12.52 -1.58 25.16
N PHE A 297 -11.25 -1.28 24.88
CA PHE A 297 -10.26 -2.27 24.46
C PHE A 297 -8.89 -2.07 25.11
N LEU A 298 -8.16 -3.17 25.32
CA LEU A 298 -6.86 -3.16 26.01
C LEU A 298 -5.69 -2.72 25.11
N ARG A 299 -5.75 -3.06 23.81
CA ARG A 299 -4.75 -2.74 22.80
C ARG A 299 -5.42 -2.00 21.64
N LYS A 300 -4.61 -1.43 20.72
CA LYS A 300 -5.13 -0.92 19.46
C LYS A 300 -5.80 -2.08 18.70
N ASN A 301 -7.07 -1.91 18.39
CA ASN A 301 -7.82 -2.88 17.61
C ASN A 301 -7.46 -2.81 16.14
N PHE A 302 -7.77 -3.88 15.44
CA PHE A 302 -7.63 -3.93 14.01
C PHE A 302 -8.64 -2.98 13.34
N HIS A 303 -8.14 -2.17 12.42
CA HIS A 303 -8.96 -1.33 11.55
C HIS A 303 -8.64 -1.69 10.10
N GLY A 304 -9.56 -2.38 9.46
CA GLY A 304 -9.39 -2.94 8.13
C GLY A 304 -10.33 -4.11 7.90
N CYS A 305 -10.02 -4.91 6.88
CA CYS A 305 -10.85 -6.03 6.47
C CYS A 305 -10.15 -7.36 6.74
N ILE A 306 -10.92 -8.37 7.13
CA ILE A 306 -10.49 -9.76 7.22
C ILE A 306 -11.37 -10.58 6.28
N GLU A 307 -10.77 -11.45 5.47
CA GLU A 307 -11.50 -12.42 4.68
C GLU A 307 -11.06 -13.86 4.96
N ASN A 308 -11.98 -14.79 4.77
CA ASN A 308 -11.74 -16.22 4.89
C ASN A 308 -11.05 -16.58 6.21
N LEU A 309 -11.61 -16.07 7.31
CA LEU A 309 -11.17 -16.36 8.66
C LEU A 309 -11.66 -17.75 9.10
N TYR A 310 -10.72 -18.68 9.21
CA TYR A 310 -10.95 -20.03 9.69
C TYR A 310 -10.15 -20.30 10.97
N TYR A 311 -10.83 -20.91 11.93
CA TYR A 311 -10.21 -21.49 13.13
C TYR A 311 -10.58 -22.97 13.18
N ASN A 312 -9.58 -23.86 13.06
CA ASN A 312 -9.76 -25.31 13.09
C ASN A 312 -10.86 -25.81 12.14
N GLY A 313 -10.90 -25.24 10.93
CA GLY A 313 -11.86 -25.57 9.87
C GLY A 313 -13.22 -24.85 9.98
N ILE A 314 -13.48 -24.10 11.05
CA ILE A 314 -14.72 -23.34 11.24
C ILE A 314 -14.57 -21.93 10.67
N ASN A 315 -15.46 -21.54 9.76
CA ASN A 315 -15.51 -20.20 9.19
C ASN A 315 -16.19 -19.22 10.17
N ILE A 316 -15.39 -18.39 10.84
CA ILE A 316 -15.87 -17.47 11.88
C ILE A 316 -16.78 -16.37 11.31
N ILE A 317 -16.47 -15.88 10.09
CA ILE A 317 -17.25 -14.83 9.44
C ILE A 317 -18.62 -15.35 8.99
N ASP A 318 -18.70 -16.58 8.48
CA ASP A 318 -19.98 -17.22 8.13
C ASP A 318 -20.86 -17.41 9.38
N LEU A 319 -20.28 -17.83 10.50
CA LEU A 319 -21.02 -17.90 11.78
C LEU A 319 -21.60 -16.54 12.15
N ALA A 320 -20.79 -15.48 12.08
CA ALA A 320 -21.19 -14.12 12.43
C ALA A 320 -22.31 -13.61 11.50
N LYS A 321 -22.13 -13.79 10.19
CA LYS A 321 -23.11 -13.39 9.16
C LYS A 321 -24.45 -14.09 9.32
N ARG A 322 -24.43 -15.36 9.75
CA ARG A 322 -25.63 -16.16 10.04
C ARG A 322 -26.15 -16.02 11.47
N ARG A 323 -25.54 -15.17 12.29
CA ARG A 323 -25.93 -14.91 13.70
C ARG A 323 -26.06 -16.19 14.53
N LYS A 324 -25.06 -17.09 14.42
CA LYS A 324 -25.04 -18.33 15.20
C LYS A 324 -24.82 -18.05 16.69
N PRO A 325 -25.36 -18.87 17.61
CA PRO A 325 -25.29 -18.60 19.05
C PRO A 325 -23.87 -18.64 19.65
N GLN A 326 -22.91 -19.24 18.94
CA GLN A 326 -21.52 -19.38 19.38
C GLN A 326 -20.66 -18.15 19.09
N ILE A 327 -21.18 -17.13 18.39
CA ILE A 327 -20.43 -15.95 17.97
C ILE A 327 -21.17 -14.68 18.40
N TYR A 328 -20.46 -13.74 19.00
CA TYR A 328 -20.98 -12.43 19.39
C TYR A 328 -20.23 -11.33 18.66
N SER A 329 -20.98 -10.37 18.11
CA SER A 329 -20.39 -9.17 17.52
C SER A 329 -20.42 -8.03 18.51
N VAL A 330 -19.27 -7.43 18.77
CA VAL A 330 -19.13 -6.18 19.53
C VAL A 330 -18.99 -5.04 18.52
N GLY A 331 -19.70 -3.94 18.74
CA GLY A 331 -19.71 -2.81 17.80
C GLY A 331 -20.39 -3.14 16.47
N ASN A 332 -20.03 -2.41 15.41
CA ASN A 332 -20.63 -2.56 14.08
C ASN A 332 -19.67 -3.29 13.13
N VAL A 333 -19.74 -4.62 13.09
CA VAL A 333 -19.03 -5.43 12.09
C VAL A 333 -19.87 -5.48 10.82
N THR A 334 -19.32 -5.00 9.70
CA THR A 334 -19.99 -5.12 8.39
C THR A 334 -19.41 -6.27 7.58
N PHE A 335 -20.20 -6.88 6.68
CA PHE A 335 -19.78 -8.04 5.89
C PHE A 335 -19.37 -7.68 4.46
N SER A 336 -18.76 -6.50 4.34
CA SER A 336 -18.25 -5.88 3.11
C SER A 336 -17.03 -5.07 3.48
N CYS A 337 -15.95 -5.12 2.69
CA CYS A 337 -14.76 -4.33 2.98
C CYS A 337 -14.98 -2.86 2.61
N SER A 338 -14.81 -1.96 3.58
CA SER A 338 -14.81 -0.52 3.31
C SER A 338 -13.47 -0.10 2.74
N GLU A 339 -13.49 0.75 1.71
CA GLU A 339 -12.27 1.11 0.97
C GLU A 339 -11.93 2.59 1.19
N PRO A 340 -10.85 2.90 1.93
CA PRO A 340 -10.43 4.27 2.11
C PRO A 340 -9.84 4.83 0.81
N GLN A 341 -10.20 6.07 0.49
CA GLN A 341 -9.69 6.80 -0.68
C GLN A 341 -8.32 7.42 -0.39
N LEU A 342 -7.31 6.57 -0.18
CA LEU A 342 -5.94 7.02 0.03
C LEU A 342 -5.13 6.76 -1.24
N VAL A 343 -4.96 7.81 -2.06
CA VAL A 343 -4.08 7.77 -3.23
C VAL A 343 -2.68 8.18 -2.79
N SER A 344 -1.70 7.32 -3.04
CA SER A 344 -0.28 7.62 -2.86
C SER A 344 0.43 7.73 -4.19
N THR A 345 1.59 8.37 -4.19
CA THR A 345 2.47 8.43 -5.35
C THR A 345 3.86 7.95 -4.96
N THR A 346 4.45 7.10 -5.81
CA THR A 346 5.82 6.62 -5.67
C THR A 346 6.77 7.52 -6.44
N PHE A 347 7.83 7.98 -5.78
CA PHE A 347 8.96 8.68 -6.38
C PHE A 347 10.01 7.63 -6.76
N LEU A 348 10.25 7.47 -8.06
CA LEU A 348 10.97 6.32 -8.61
C LEU A 348 12.49 6.49 -8.59
N SER A 349 12.98 7.73 -8.71
CA SER A 349 14.40 8.07 -8.89
C SER A 349 14.91 8.96 -7.76
N SER A 350 16.04 8.56 -7.19
CA SER A 350 16.76 9.34 -6.18
C SER A 350 17.59 10.49 -6.77
N SER A 351 17.52 10.76 -8.08
CA SER A 351 18.25 11.85 -8.73
C SER A 351 17.34 12.84 -9.47
N SER A 352 16.14 12.43 -9.88
CA SER A 352 15.33 13.22 -10.83
C SER A 352 13.82 13.22 -10.57
N SER A 353 13.30 12.43 -9.63
CA SER A 353 11.87 12.45 -9.34
C SER A 353 11.47 13.77 -8.67
N PHE A 354 10.40 14.39 -9.16
CA PHE A 354 9.82 15.56 -8.51
C PHE A 354 8.32 15.66 -8.78
N LEU A 355 7.63 16.35 -7.88
CA LEU A 355 6.25 16.82 -8.03
C LEU A 355 6.22 18.32 -7.75
N SER A 356 5.82 19.12 -8.73
CA SER A 356 5.60 20.56 -8.57
C SER A 356 4.11 20.83 -8.39
N LEU A 357 3.75 21.57 -7.35
CA LEU A 357 2.38 22.03 -7.08
C LEU A 357 2.37 23.54 -6.87
N PRO A 358 1.33 24.25 -7.35
CA PRO A 358 1.24 25.69 -7.14
C PRO A 358 1.08 26.03 -5.66
N ALA A 359 1.78 27.06 -5.20
CA ALA A 359 1.54 27.63 -3.89
C ALA A 359 0.25 28.46 -3.97
N THR A 360 -0.87 27.91 -3.52
CA THR A 360 -2.12 28.69 -3.44
C THR A 360 -1.94 29.82 -2.44
N PRO A 361 -2.30 31.08 -2.74
CA PRO A 361 -2.15 32.20 -1.78
C PRO A 361 -2.93 31.94 -0.48
N SER A 362 -2.35 32.34 0.66
CA SER A 362 -3.03 32.25 1.96
C SER A 362 -3.74 33.56 2.28
N ALA A 363 -5.02 33.50 2.64
CA ALA A 363 -5.80 34.69 3.04
C ALA A 363 -5.33 35.30 4.38
N SER A 364 -4.58 34.57 5.19
CA SER A 364 -4.15 34.99 6.54
C SER A 364 -2.69 35.45 6.63
N GLY A 365 -1.98 35.54 5.50
CA GLY A 365 -0.52 35.60 5.47
C GLY A 365 0.12 34.26 5.88
N GLY A 366 1.36 34.03 5.42
CA GLY A 366 2.09 32.77 5.64
C GLY A 366 1.63 31.61 4.75
N PHE A 367 2.11 30.40 5.05
CA PHE A 367 1.71 29.18 4.33
C PHE A 367 1.65 27.98 5.27
N THR A 368 0.93 26.93 4.89
CA THR A 368 0.91 25.65 5.59
C THR A 368 0.93 24.52 4.56
N VAL A 369 1.89 23.61 4.70
CA VAL A 369 2.02 22.41 3.87
C VAL A 369 1.97 21.19 4.79
N ARG A 370 1.14 20.20 4.44
CA ARG A 370 1.08 18.90 5.11
C ARG A 370 1.14 17.78 4.07
N PHE A 371 1.83 16.71 4.41
CA PHE A 371 1.86 15.48 3.61
C PHE A 371 2.30 14.31 4.48
N GLN A 372 2.01 13.10 4.05
CA GLN A 372 2.59 11.90 4.62
C GLN A 372 3.65 11.34 3.69
N PHE A 373 4.72 10.78 4.25
CA PHE A 373 5.77 10.10 3.50
C PHE A 373 6.18 8.80 4.18
N ARG A 374 6.72 7.87 3.39
CA ARG A 374 7.45 6.69 3.90
C ARG A 374 8.59 6.33 2.97
N THR A 375 9.73 5.94 3.54
CA THR A 375 10.91 5.54 2.78
C THR A 375 11.81 4.62 3.62
N TRP A 376 12.75 3.97 2.96
CA TRP A 376 13.89 3.30 3.58
C TRP A 376 15.20 4.07 3.45
N ASN A 377 15.20 5.14 2.64
CA ASN A 377 16.41 5.89 2.32
C ASN A 377 16.73 6.84 3.47
N PRO A 378 17.99 6.85 3.95
CA PRO A 378 18.39 7.67 5.11
C PRO A 378 18.54 9.15 4.78
N ASP A 379 18.51 9.52 3.50
CA ASP A 379 18.66 10.88 3.00
C ASP A 379 17.74 11.10 1.79
N GLY A 380 17.23 12.32 1.61
CA GLY A 380 16.44 12.73 0.45
C GLY A 380 15.62 14.00 0.67
N LEU A 381 15.51 14.84 -0.36
CA LEU A 381 14.74 16.08 -0.33
C LEU A 381 13.23 15.82 -0.34
N LEU A 382 12.49 16.25 0.70
CA LEU A 382 11.04 16.08 0.76
C LEU A 382 10.28 17.26 0.17
N LEU A 383 10.67 18.49 0.50
CA LEU A 383 10.02 19.72 0.04
C LEU A 383 11.06 20.83 -0.16
N SER A 384 10.96 21.59 -1.24
CA SER A 384 11.71 22.82 -1.48
C SER A 384 10.77 23.92 -1.97
N THR A 385 10.97 25.14 -1.49
CA THR A 385 10.29 26.34 -1.99
C THR A 385 11.20 27.54 -1.93
N ARG A 386 11.11 28.39 -2.94
CA ARG A 386 11.65 29.75 -2.86
C ARG A 386 10.71 30.61 -2.04
N LEU A 387 11.25 31.66 -1.42
CA LEU A 387 10.49 32.66 -0.71
C LEU A 387 10.42 33.95 -1.54
N ALA A 388 9.43 34.80 -1.27
CA ALA A 388 9.23 36.05 -2.03
C ALA A 388 10.45 37.00 -2.03
N LEU A 389 11.28 36.95 -0.99
CA LEU A 389 12.54 37.70 -0.90
C LEU A 389 13.71 36.83 -1.42
N GLU A 390 14.01 36.88 -2.72
CA GLU A 390 15.20 36.24 -3.29
C GLU A 390 16.48 36.79 -2.66
N PRO A 391 17.49 35.96 -2.30
CA PRO A 391 17.70 34.55 -2.69
C PRO A 391 17.21 33.52 -1.66
N GLN A 392 16.23 33.86 -0.79
CA GLN A 392 15.86 33.00 0.32
C GLN A 392 15.04 31.77 -0.10
N ARG A 393 15.33 30.62 0.51
CA ARG A 393 14.59 29.36 0.27
C ARG A 393 14.46 28.50 1.51
N LEU A 394 13.42 27.66 1.54
CA LEU A 394 13.20 26.66 2.56
C LEU A 394 13.30 25.26 1.97
N GLU A 395 14.04 24.39 2.67
CA GLU A 395 14.21 22.99 2.31
C GLU A 395 13.88 22.11 3.50
N LEU A 396 12.99 21.15 3.28
CA LEU A 396 12.71 20.06 4.21
C LEU A 396 13.28 18.78 3.62
N HIS A 397 14.20 18.13 4.32
CA HIS A 397 14.84 16.92 3.84
C HIS A 397 15.00 15.89 4.96
N ILE A 398 15.12 14.63 4.57
CA ILE A 398 15.62 13.59 5.46
C ILE A 398 17.14 13.65 5.38
N SER A 399 17.81 13.73 6.54
CA SER A 399 19.26 13.60 6.64
C SER A 399 19.65 12.77 7.83
N ASN A 400 20.50 11.77 7.63
CA ASN A 400 20.90 10.82 8.67
C ASN A 400 19.68 10.23 9.40
N SER A 401 18.64 9.87 8.64
CA SER A 401 17.40 9.27 9.20
C SER A 401 16.61 10.19 10.15
N ARG A 402 16.79 11.51 10.08
CA ARG A 402 16.02 12.53 10.81
C ARG A 402 15.43 13.54 9.84
N LEU A 403 14.32 14.17 10.24
CA LEU A 403 13.73 15.26 9.48
C LEU A 403 14.47 16.56 9.80
N ARG A 404 14.98 17.26 8.78
CA ARG A 404 15.70 18.53 8.92
C ARG A 404 15.03 19.60 8.06
N LEU A 405 14.75 20.74 8.70
CA LEU A 405 14.33 21.97 8.04
C LEU A 405 15.53 22.91 7.96
N THR A 406 15.78 23.45 6.77
CA THR A 406 16.84 24.42 6.51
C THR A 406 16.24 25.67 5.87
N HIS A 407 16.54 26.83 6.46
CA HIS A 407 16.29 28.14 5.87
C HIS A 407 17.60 28.71 5.35
N HIS A 408 17.69 28.84 4.03
CA HIS A 408 18.82 29.48 3.37
C HIS A 408 18.48 30.96 3.21
N MET A 409 19.23 31.83 3.89
CA MET A 409 19.09 33.28 3.77
C MET A 409 19.99 33.84 2.66
N SER A 410 21.16 33.23 2.47
CA SER A 410 22.12 33.53 1.41
C SER A 410 23.00 32.30 1.13
N ALA A 411 23.92 32.38 0.17
CA ALA A 411 24.83 31.28 -0.15
C ALA A 411 25.72 30.83 1.03
N GLN A 412 25.92 31.68 2.04
CA GLN A 412 26.78 31.42 3.20
C GLN A 412 26.01 31.36 4.52
N GLN A 413 24.80 31.92 4.58
CA GLN A 413 24.02 32.02 5.81
C GLN A 413 22.79 31.13 5.75
N LYS A 414 22.72 30.17 6.68
CA LYS A 414 21.60 29.24 6.83
C LYS A 414 21.30 28.95 8.29
N GLU A 415 20.04 28.68 8.57
CA GLU A 415 19.56 28.19 9.87
C GLU A 415 18.93 26.82 9.70
N GLU A 416 19.12 25.94 10.69
CA GLU A 416 18.70 24.54 10.62
C GLU A 416 18.11 24.06 11.94
N VAL A 417 17.01 23.33 11.85
CA VAL A 417 16.41 22.60 12.97
C VAL A 417 16.10 21.17 12.55
N SER A 418 16.14 20.23 13.49
CA SER A 418 15.86 18.82 13.20
C SER A 418 14.98 18.17 14.26
N THR A 419 14.11 17.27 13.82
CA THR A 419 13.21 16.49 14.68
C THR A 419 13.10 15.04 14.20
N GLY A 420 12.51 14.20 15.04
CA GLY A 420 12.34 12.78 14.77
C GLY A 420 13.62 11.96 14.85
N HIS A 421 13.44 10.64 14.80
CA HIS A 421 14.51 9.67 14.81
C HIS A 421 14.07 8.42 14.03
N LYS A 422 14.92 7.93 13.11
CA LYS A 422 14.62 6.78 12.23
C LYS A 422 13.34 6.98 11.40
N VAL A 423 13.23 8.12 10.71
CA VAL A 423 12.09 8.40 9.80
C VAL A 423 12.12 7.62 8.48
N ASN A 424 13.10 6.74 8.33
CA ASN A 424 13.32 5.84 7.20
C ASN A 424 13.07 4.38 7.59
N ASP A 425 12.09 4.13 8.46
CA ASP A 425 11.76 2.80 8.99
C ASP A 425 10.64 2.09 8.22
N GLY A 426 10.28 2.61 7.03
CA GLY A 426 9.21 2.09 6.18
C GLY A 426 7.80 2.45 6.64
N LEU A 427 7.62 3.08 7.81
CA LEU A 427 6.31 3.51 8.29
C LEU A 427 5.89 4.84 7.67
N TRP A 428 4.57 5.07 7.62
CA TRP A 428 4.02 6.36 7.27
C TRP A 428 4.26 7.38 8.38
N HIS A 429 4.96 8.46 8.01
CA HIS A 429 5.16 9.64 8.84
C HIS A 429 4.36 10.82 8.28
N SER A 430 3.81 11.67 9.15
CA SER A 430 3.10 12.89 8.81
C SER A 430 3.99 14.10 9.07
N ALA A 431 4.43 14.78 8.01
CA ALA A 431 5.18 16.03 8.13
C ALA A 431 4.26 17.24 7.91
N SER A 432 4.46 18.29 8.70
CA SER A 432 3.89 19.60 8.40
C SER A 432 4.89 20.73 8.56
N LEU A 433 4.75 21.72 7.70
CA LEU A 433 5.50 22.96 7.70
C LEU A 433 4.50 24.10 7.68
N SER A 434 4.54 24.99 8.67
CA SER A 434 3.65 26.14 8.75
C SER A 434 4.41 27.40 9.10
N SER A 435 4.14 28.47 8.36
CA SER A 435 4.63 29.82 8.66
C SER A 435 3.52 30.64 9.31
N ARG A 436 3.84 31.28 10.43
CA ARG A 436 2.96 32.22 11.13
C ARG A 436 3.80 33.37 11.68
N GLY A 437 3.52 34.60 11.21
CA GLY A 437 4.31 35.77 11.57
C GLY A 437 5.76 35.61 11.12
N LEU A 438 6.70 35.77 12.06
CA LEU A 438 8.14 35.62 11.83
C LEU A 438 8.65 34.22 12.20
N GLN A 439 7.79 33.21 12.25
CA GLN A 439 8.18 31.86 12.65
C GLN A 439 7.82 30.82 11.59
N VAL A 440 8.73 29.87 11.39
CA VAL A 440 8.49 28.65 10.61
C VAL A 440 8.54 27.46 11.53
N THR A 441 7.41 26.78 11.63
CA THR A 441 7.24 25.63 12.51
C THR A 441 7.17 24.35 11.68
N MET A 442 8.02 23.39 12.02
CA MET A 442 8.01 22.04 11.51
C MET A 442 7.46 21.09 12.58
N THR A 443 6.51 20.23 12.20
CA THR A 443 6.05 19.11 13.03
C THR A 443 6.19 17.78 12.29
N LEU A 444 6.46 16.73 13.05
CA LEU A 444 6.53 15.35 12.59
C LEU A 444 5.66 14.49 13.49
N ASP A 445 4.71 13.77 12.89
CA ASP A 445 3.75 12.92 13.59
C ASP A 445 3.07 13.67 14.75
N ASN A 446 3.21 13.18 15.98
CA ASN A 446 2.70 13.80 17.20
C ASN A 446 3.83 14.32 18.09
N GLU A 447 5.02 14.53 17.53
CA GLU A 447 6.19 15.04 18.25
C GLU A 447 6.10 16.57 18.47
N PRO A 448 6.81 17.12 19.47
CA PRO A 448 6.92 18.55 19.67
C PRO A 448 7.45 19.27 18.42
N SER A 449 6.90 20.46 18.17
CA SER A 449 7.29 21.27 17.03
C SER A 449 8.70 21.83 17.15
N SER A 450 9.42 21.91 16.02
CA SER A 450 10.70 22.63 15.90
C SER A 450 10.49 23.93 15.13
N THR A 451 11.07 25.04 15.59
CA THR A 451 10.82 26.37 15.03
C THR A 451 12.11 27.07 14.60
N ILE A 452 12.07 27.74 13.45
CA ILE A 452 13.08 28.71 12.99
C ILE A 452 12.45 30.11 13.11
N GLU A 453 13.21 31.06 13.66
CA GLU A 453 12.83 32.48 13.69
C GLU A 453 13.30 33.16 12.41
N LEU A 454 12.46 34.01 11.83
CA LEU A 454 12.71 34.70 10.57
C LEU A 454 12.97 36.19 10.82
N GLY A 455 13.77 36.79 9.93
CA GLY A 455 14.00 38.24 9.94
C GLY A 455 12.83 39.07 9.39
N ASP A 456 11.96 38.48 8.56
CA ASP A 456 10.81 39.16 7.96
C ASP A 456 9.65 38.19 7.66
N HIS A 457 8.48 38.74 7.32
CA HIS A 457 7.29 37.98 6.93
C HIS A 457 7.56 37.17 5.68
N MET A 458 7.01 35.96 5.67
CA MET A 458 7.30 35.00 4.62
C MET A 458 6.05 34.65 3.82
N GLU A 459 6.18 34.79 2.51
CA GLU A 459 5.27 34.22 1.53
C GLU A 459 6.03 33.16 0.73
N ALA A 460 5.41 31.99 0.55
CA ALA A 460 5.93 30.98 -0.36
C ALA A 460 5.90 31.56 -1.79
N GLY A 461 6.95 31.31 -2.56
CA GLY A 461 6.97 31.63 -3.99
C GLY A 461 5.93 30.81 -4.75
N ASP A 462 5.86 31.01 -6.07
CA ASP A 462 4.75 30.51 -6.90
C ASP A 462 4.58 28.98 -6.91
N SER A 463 5.62 28.21 -6.58
CA SER A 463 5.63 26.75 -6.69
C SER A 463 6.32 26.05 -5.52
N LEU A 464 5.71 24.94 -5.09
CA LEU A 464 6.20 24.01 -4.07
C LEU A 464 6.68 22.74 -4.77
N TYR A 465 7.94 22.38 -4.54
CA TYR A 465 8.56 21.20 -5.13
C TYR A 465 8.70 20.08 -4.11
N PHE A 466 8.01 18.96 -4.33
CA PHE A 466 8.10 17.77 -3.50
C PHE A 466 9.03 16.74 -4.14
N GLY A 467 9.83 16.10 -3.30
CA GLY A 467 10.69 14.98 -3.66
C GLY A 467 11.93 15.31 -4.51
N GLY A 468 12.00 16.48 -5.13
CA GLY A 468 13.12 16.88 -6.00
C GLY A 468 12.82 18.20 -6.70
N CYS A 469 13.72 18.67 -7.56
CA CYS A 469 13.55 19.87 -8.37
C CYS A 469 13.78 19.58 -9.87
N PRO A 470 13.14 20.34 -10.78
CA PRO A 470 13.45 20.27 -12.20
C PRO A 470 14.88 20.74 -12.50
N SER A 471 15.59 20.02 -13.36
CA SER A 471 17.02 20.23 -13.67
C SER A 471 17.26 21.23 -14.82
N SER A 472 16.24 21.95 -15.27
CA SER A 472 16.21 22.62 -16.58
C SER A 472 16.42 24.14 -16.52
N SER A 473 17.47 24.61 -15.85
CA SER A 473 18.31 25.77 -16.21
C SER A 473 19.20 26.13 -15.00
N PRO A 474 20.45 26.60 -15.20
CA PRO A 474 21.30 27.07 -14.10
C PRO A 474 20.77 28.35 -13.43
N SER A 475 19.71 28.97 -13.95
CA SER A 475 18.98 30.09 -13.32
C SER A 475 17.72 29.67 -12.55
N ASP A 476 17.17 28.49 -12.82
CA ASP A 476 15.95 27.94 -12.17
C ASP A 476 16.22 26.92 -11.07
N SER A 477 17.48 26.69 -10.69
CA SER A 477 17.85 25.69 -9.67
C SER A 477 17.32 26.06 -8.28
N CYS A 478 16.06 25.70 -8.01
CA CYS A 478 15.43 25.72 -6.68
C CYS A 478 16.13 24.78 -5.68
N CYS A 479 17.08 23.98 -6.16
CA CYS A 479 17.86 23.00 -5.41
C CYS A 479 19.36 23.09 -5.77
N GLU A 480 19.99 24.25 -5.61
CA GLU A 480 21.46 24.32 -5.66
C GLU A 480 22.05 23.52 -4.49
N ASN A 481 22.79 22.44 -4.77
CA ASN A 481 23.48 21.54 -3.81
C ASN A 481 22.63 20.47 -3.09
N SER A 482 21.37 20.22 -3.48
CA SER A 482 20.68 19.01 -2.99
C SER A 482 21.20 17.78 -3.75
N THR A 483 21.92 16.90 -3.07
CA THR A 483 22.59 15.76 -3.72
C THR A 483 21.67 14.59 -4.05
N LEU A 484 20.49 14.49 -3.42
CA LEU A 484 19.58 13.35 -3.56
C LEU A 484 18.10 13.76 -3.56
N ALA A 485 17.41 13.45 -4.65
CA ALA A 485 15.95 13.45 -4.70
C ALA A 485 15.39 12.33 -3.79
N PHE A 486 14.19 12.55 -3.26
CA PHE A 486 13.48 11.55 -2.48
C PHE A 486 13.08 10.36 -3.35
N GLN A 487 13.33 9.17 -2.82
CA GLN A 487 12.80 7.93 -3.33
C GLN A 487 11.99 7.27 -2.22
N GLY A 488 10.73 6.96 -2.50
CA GLY A 488 9.77 6.51 -1.51
C GLY A 488 8.34 6.84 -1.93
N CYS A 489 7.43 6.87 -0.98
CA CYS A 489 6.03 7.19 -1.25
C CYS A 489 5.61 8.45 -0.50
N MET A 490 4.73 9.24 -1.11
CA MET A 490 4.03 10.33 -0.45
C MET A 490 2.53 10.27 -0.71
N ARG A 491 1.72 10.80 0.21
CA ARG A 491 0.26 10.92 0.08
C ARG A 491 -0.29 12.07 0.93
N LEU A 492 -1.59 12.33 0.80
CA LEU A 492 -2.32 13.32 1.61
C LEU A 492 -1.69 14.73 1.58
N PHE A 493 -1.27 15.17 0.39
CA PHE A 493 -0.77 16.52 0.17
C PHE A 493 -1.88 17.55 0.46
N SER A 494 -1.58 18.52 1.31
CA SER A 494 -2.46 19.64 1.64
C SER A 494 -1.65 20.93 1.68
N ILE A 495 -2.07 21.93 0.90
CA ILE A 495 -1.46 23.26 0.86
C ILE A 495 -2.53 24.26 1.32
N ASN A 496 -2.23 25.06 2.35
CA ASN A 496 -3.14 26.01 2.98
C ASN A 496 -4.51 25.41 3.35
N SER A 497 -4.48 24.20 3.92
CA SER A 497 -5.64 23.39 4.30
C SER A 497 -6.52 22.92 3.12
N GLN A 498 -6.08 23.09 1.88
CA GLN A 498 -6.72 22.52 0.69
C GLN A 498 -6.01 21.21 0.31
N PRO A 499 -6.72 20.07 0.26
CA PRO A 499 -6.15 18.83 -0.24
C PRO A 499 -5.86 18.94 -1.75
N MET A 500 -4.74 18.40 -2.18
CA MET A 500 -4.31 18.44 -3.58
C MET A 500 -4.76 17.16 -4.31
N ASP A 501 -5.46 17.32 -5.44
CA ASP A 501 -5.92 16.19 -6.25
C ASP A 501 -4.85 15.76 -7.26
N LEU A 502 -4.18 14.66 -6.96
CA LEU A 502 -3.14 14.09 -7.79
C LEU A 502 -3.65 13.57 -9.15
N ASN A 503 -4.96 13.34 -9.31
CA ASN A 503 -5.52 13.00 -10.62
C ASN A 503 -5.43 14.19 -11.59
N LEU A 504 -5.60 15.42 -11.09
CA LEU A 504 -5.44 16.63 -11.91
C LEU A 504 -3.98 16.82 -12.33
N VAL A 505 -3.04 16.45 -11.46
CA VAL A 505 -1.61 16.44 -11.77
C VAL A 505 -1.30 15.45 -12.88
N HIS A 506 -1.78 14.21 -12.75
CA HIS A 506 -1.57 13.16 -13.75
C HIS A 506 -2.16 13.55 -15.13
N GLN A 507 -3.27 14.31 -15.14
CA GLN A 507 -3.90 14.84 -16.35
C GLN A 507 -3.20 16.10 -16.93
N GLY A 508 -2.14 16.61 -16.30
CA GLY A 508 -1.46 17.84 -16.72
C GLY A 508 -2.27 19.11 -16.51
N ARG A 509 -3.25 19.09 -15.60
CA ARG A 509 -4.15 20.23 -15.28
C ARG A 509 -3.75 20.96 -14.00
N LEU A 510 -2.84 20.38 -13.21
CA LEU A 510 -2.36 20.94 -11.94
C LEU A 510 -0.87 20.63 -11.78
N GLY A 511 -0.01 21.64 -11.77
CA GLY A 511 1.42 21.45 -11.53
C GLY A 511 2.13 20.64 -12.63
N ASP A 512 3.30 20.09 -12.29
CA ASP A 512 4.14 19.28 -13.19
C ASP A 512 4.84 18.16 -12.41
N TYR A 513 5.32 17.12 -13.09
CA TYR A 513 6.02 16.01 -12.45
C TYR A 513 7.01 15.30 -13.36
N LYS A 514 7.98 14.60 -12.74
CA LYS A 514 8.89 13.71 -13.43
C LYS A 514 9.09 12.43 -12.63
N GLU A 515 9.08 11.30 -13.34
CA GLU A 515 9.40 9.96 -12.80
C GLU A 515 8.61 9.62 -11.53
N LEU A 516 7.30 9.85 -11.59
CA LEU A 516 6.35 9.45 -10.56
C LEU A 516 5.45 8.33 -11.05
N GLN A 517 5.09 7.43 -10.15
CA GLN A 517 4.03 6.46 -10.37
C GLN A 517 2.86 6.79 -9.45
N PHE A 518 1.76 7.26 -10.04
CA PHE A 518 0.55 7.61 -9.31
C PHE A 518 -0.20 6.37 -8.88
N ASP A 519 -0.88 6.51 -7.73
CA ASP A 519 -1.80 5.52 -7.18
C ASP A 519 -1.13 4.17 -6.88
N THR A 520 0.16 4.22 -6.54
CA THR A 520 0.97 3.10 -6.04
C THR A 520 1.79 3.57 -4.86
N CYS A 521 2.24 2.62 -4.04
CA CYS A 521 3.36 2.83 -3.15
C CYS A 521 4.36 1.67 -3.25
N GLY A 522 5.43 1.88 -4.01
CA GLY A 522 6.34 0.82 -4.45
C GLY A 522 7.53 0.51 -3.53
N ILE A 523 7.57 0.97 -2.27
CA ILE A 523 8.67 0.61 -1.37
C ILE A 523 8.64 -0.89 -1.05
N HIS A 524 9.81 -1.49 -0.88
CA HIS A 524 9.96 -2.95 -0.76
C HIS A 524 10.09 -3.41 0.68
N ASP A 525 9.55 -4.59 0.99
CA ASP A 525 9.84 -5.26 2.26
C ASP A 525 11.35 -5.57 2.34
N ARG A 526 11.95 -5.35 3.53
CA ARG A 526 13.37 -5.64 3.80
C ARG A 526 13.58 -6.85 4.71
N GLY A 527 12.51 -7.56 5.10
CA GLY A 527 12.57 -8.74 5.97
C GLY A 527 12.60 -8.40 7.45
#